data_AF-J9FVV9-F1
#
_entry.id   AF-J9FVV9-F1
#
_cell.length_a   1.000
_cell.length_b   1.000
_cell.length_c   1.000
_cell.angle_alpha   90.00
_cell.angle_beta   90.00
_cell.angle_gamma   90.00
#
_symmetry.space_group_name_H-M   'P 1'
#
loop_
_entity.id
_entity.type
_entity.pdbx_description
1 polymer ?
#
loop_
_entity_poly.entity_id
_entity_poly.type
_entity_poly.pdbx_seq_one_letter_code
_entity_poly.pdbx_strand_id
1 'polypeptide(L)'
;MNSELQNCQQTEPCTVEEIRNSLEQSEKGKVYNTAANYKRVLQYDPLLKGAIRKNLLTERIDIVKPLGWYRDSPTLTDVDVKYLLLYFE
;
A
#
# COMPACT_ATOMS: atom_id res chain seq x y z
N MET A 1 -7.82 -12.78 31.07
CA MET A 1 -7.73 -11.47 30.39
C MET A 1 -6.50 -11.49 29.51
N ASN A 2 -6.63 -10.88 28.33
CA ASN A 2 -5.66 -10.83 27.20
C ASN A 2 -5.99 -11.81 26.06
N SER A 3 -7.25 -11.74 25.64
CA SER A 3 -7.70 -12.01 24.29
C SER A 3 -7.11 -10.95 23.33
N GLU A 4 -6.87 -11.32 22.06
CA GLU A 4 -6.75 -10.41 20.90
C GLU A 4 -5.39 -9.78 20.53
N LEU A 5 -4.31 -10.56 20.42
CA LEU A 5 -3.16 -10.14 19.58
C LEU A 5 -2.79 -11.12 18.45
N GLN A 6 -3.61 -12.15 18.21
CA GLN A 6 -3.49 -13.00 17.02
C GLN A 6 -4.49 -12.56 15.95
N ASN A 7 -4.18 -11.46 15.27
CA ASN A 7 -4.62 -11.29 13.90
C ASN A 7 -3.46 -10.79 13.03
N CYS A 8 -2.33 -11.51 13.09
CA CYS A 8 -1.46 -11.59 11.94
C CYS A 8 -2.22 -12.42 10.91
N GLN A 9 -3.07 -11.80 10.10
CA GLN A 9 -3.55 -12.45 8.88
C GLN A 9 -2.32 -12.74 8.03
N GLN A 10 -1.77 -13.94 8.21
CA GLN A 10 -0.84 -14.58 7.30
C GLN A 10 -1.63 -14.78 6.00
N THR A 11 -1.70 -13.69 5.26
CA THR A 11 -2.08 -13.68 3.87
C THR A 11 -0.85 -14.17 3.14
N GLU A 12 -0.99 -15.33 2.50
CA GLU A 12 -0.01 -15.91 1.57
C GLU A 12 0.70 -14.80 0.78
N PRO A 13 2.02 -14.92 0.52
CA PRO A 13 2.73 -13.94 -0.28
C PRO A 13 2.08 -13.86 -1.66
N CYS A 14 1.29 -12.81 -1.88
CA CYS A 14 0.64 -12.56 -3.15
C CYS A 14 1.65 -11.89 -4.08
N THR A 15 1.85 -12.45 -5.26
CA THR A 15 2.75 -11.89 -6.26
C THR A 15 2.14 -10.62 -6.86
N VAL A 16 2.99 -9.72 -7.36
CA VAL A 16 2.53 -8.49 -8.04
C VAL A 16 1.58 -8.81 -9.20
N GLU A 17 1.80 -9.93 -9.89
CA GLU A 17 0.97 -10.37 -11.01
C GLU A 17 -0.43 -10.83 -10.56
N GLU A 18 -0.52 -11.59 -9.49
CA GLU A 18 -1.82 -11.99 -8.91
C GLU A 18 -2.62 -10.78 -8.44
N ILE A 19 -1.95 -9.78 -7.84
CA ILE A 19 -2.58 -8.54 -7.42
C ILE A 19 -3.12 -7.80 -8.63
N ARG A 20 -2.30 -7.60 -9.67
CA ARG A 20 -2.68 -6.93 -10.93
C ARG A 20 -3.91 -7.59 -11.58
N ASN A 21 -3.93 -8.92 -11.64
CA ASN A 21 -5.04 -9.68 -12.21
C ASN A 21 -6.32 -9.61 -11.37
N SER A 22 -6.22 -9.24 -10.09
CA SER A 22 -7.37 -9.06 -9.20
C SER A 22 -7.94 -7.64 -9.15
N LEU A 23 -7.31 -6.67 -9.85
CA LEU A 23 -7.78 -5.30 -9.91
C LEU A 23 -8.95 -5.16 -10.88
N GLU A 24 -9.84 -4.21 -10.61
CA GLU A 24 -10.91 -3.83 -11.53
C GLU A 24 -10.31 -3.25 -12.81
N GLN A 25 -10.66 -3.84 -13.95
CA GLN A 25 -10.18 -3.48 -15.27
C GLN A 25 -11.34 -3.18 -16.21
N SER A 26 -11.10 -2.31 -17.18
CA SER A 26 -12.00 -2.12 -18.32
C SER A 26 -12.00 -3.34 -19.22
N GLU A 27 -12.99 -3.43 -20.12
CA GLU A 27 -13.07 -4.45 -21.16
C GLU A 27 -11.83 -4.52 -22.08
N LYS A 28 -11.04 -3.44 -22.14
CA LYS A 28 -9.78 -3.35 -22.90
C LYS A 28 -8.54 -3.68 -22.05
N GLY A 29 -8.70 -4.19 -20.83
CA GLY A 29 -7.61 -4.57 -19.92
C GLY A 29 -6.95 -3.41 -19.17
N LYS A 30 -7.40 -2.16 -19.37
CA LYS A 30 -6.89 -1.02 -18.59
C LYS A 30 -7.40 -1.07 -17.15
N VAL A 31 -6.50 -1.09 -16.18
CA VAL A 31 -6.81 -1.01 -14.74
C VAL A 31 -7.43 0.36 -14.42
N TYR A 32 -8.49 0.37 -13.62
CA TYR A 32 -9.12 1.61 -13.17
C TYR A 32 -8.42 2.18 -11.93
N ASN A 33 -8.39 3.51 -11.84
CA ASN A 33 -7.87 4.25 -10.70
C ASN A 33 -8.96 4.43 -9.62
N THR A 34 -9.53 3.31 -9.15
CA THR A 34 -10.57 3.33 -8.11
C THR A 34 -9.96 3.26 -6.71
N ALA A 35 -10.65 3.83 -5.72
CA ALA A 35 -10.25 3.71 -4.31
C ALA A 35 -10.16 2.24 -3.86
N ALA A 36 -11.00 1.35 -4.42
CA ALA A 36 -10.95 -0.08 -4.17
C ALA A 36 -9.65 -0.72 -4.66
N ASN A 37 -9.24 -0.40 -5.89
CA ASN A 37 -7.97 -0.87 -6.46
C ASN A 37 -6.77 -0.36 -5.65
N TYR A 38 -6.71 0.93 -5.33
CA TYR A 38 -5.62 1.47 -4.51
C TYR A 38 -5.55 0.81 -3.13
N LYS A 39 -6.70 0.63 -2.47
CA LYS A 39 -6.76 -0.09 -1.19
C LYS A 39 -6.21 -1.50 -1.32
N ARG A 40 -6.56 -2.21 -2.39
CA ARG A 40 -6.08 -3.57 -2.63
C ARG A 40 -4.56 -3.62 -2.82
N VAL A 41 -4.00 -2.74 -3.66
CA VAL A 41 -2.55 -2.67 -3.85
C VAL A 41 -1.85 -2.35 -2.53
N LEU A 42 -2.29 -1.32 -1.79
CA LEU A 42 -1.70 -0.95 -0.49
C LEU A 42 -1.78 -2.07 0.57
N GLN A 43 -2.75 -2.98 0.47
CA GLN A 43 -2.95 -4.08 1.43
C GLN A 43 -2.14 -5.33 1.10
N TYR A 44 -1.98 -5.65 -0.19
CA TYR A 44 -1.45 -6.95 -0.61
C TYR A 44 -0.07 -6.85 -1.28
N ASP A 45 0.26 -5.70 -1.87
CA ASP A 45 1.52 -5.56 -2.60
C ASP A 45 2.73 -5.81 -1.68
N PRO A 46 3.67 -6.68 -2.04
CA PRO A 46 4.80 -7.02 -1.18
C PRO A 46 5.65 -5.82 -0.74
N LEU A 47 5.79 -4.81 -1.61
CA LEU A 47 6.54 -3.59 -1.32
C LEU A 47 5.74 -2.65 -0.41
N LEU A 48 4.46 -2.44 -0.72
CA LEU A 48 3.63 -1.43 -0.06
C LEU A 48 2.90 -1.92 1.19
N LYS A 49 2.70 -3.23 1.34
CA LYS A 49 1.96 -3.83 2.45
C LYS A 49 2.55 -3.41 3.79
N GLY A 50 1.79 -2.62 4.53
CA GLY A 50 2.18 -2.10 5.85
C GLY A 50 3.31 -1.07 5.83
N ALA A 51 3.67 -0.54 4.65
CA ALA A 51 4.62 0.56 4.50
C ALA A 51 4.01 1.90 4.93
N ILE A 52 2.72 2.14 4.71
CA ILE A 52 2.01 3.38 5.07
C ILE A 52 1.20 3.14 6.35
N ARG A 53 1.42 3.94 7.39
CA ARG A 53 0.76 3.80 8.69
C ARG A 53 0.38 5.15 9.30
N LYS A 54 -0.71 5.17 10.07
CA LYS A 54 -1.04 6.31 10.93
C LYS A 54 -0.14 6.30 12.16
N ASN A 55 0.58 7.38 12.38
CA ASN A 55 1.32 7.66 13.60
C ASN A 55 0.36 8.29 14.61
N LEU A 56 0.11 7.59 15.72
CA LEU A 56 -0.84 8.03 16.75
C LEU A 56 -0.28 9.13 17.67
N LEU A 57 1.05 9.31 17.70
CA LEU A 57 1.69 10.32 18.52
C LEU A 57 1.65 11.70 17.86
N THR A 58 1.80 11.72 16.54
CA THR A 58 1.81 12.95 15.73
C THR A 58 0.50 13.18 14.96
N GLU A 59 -0.39 12.19 14.94
CA GLU A 59 -1.60 12.11 14.12
C GLU A 59 -1.35 12.23 12.60
N ARG A 60 -0.09 12.02 12.16
CA ARG A 60 0.31 12.05 10.75
C ARG A 60 0.31 10.66 10.12
N ILE A 61 0.39 10.62 8.80
CA ILE A 61 0.66 9.39 8.06
C ILE A 61 2.15 9.31 7.78
N ASP A 62 2.77 8.20 8.15
CA ASP A 62 4.19 7.94 7.95
C ASP A 62 4.40 6.75 7.00
N ILE A 63 5.51 6.79 6.27
CA ILE A 63 6.04 5.65 5.52
C ILE A 63 7.18 5.02 6.34
N VAL A 64 6.96 3.78 6.78
CA VAL A 64 7.80 3.06 7.75
C VAL A 64 8.67 1.97 7.11
N LYS A 65 8.70 1.90 5.77
CA LYS A 65 9.53 0.98 4.99
C LYS A 65 10.25 1.73 3.87
N PRO A 66 11.45 1.27 3.47
CA PRO A 66 12.12 1.84 2.31
C PRO A 66 11.35 1.47 1.03
N LEU A 67 10.94 2.48 0.25
CA LEU A 67 10.22 2.30 -1.02
C LEU A 67 11.10 2.58 -2.26
N GLY A 68 12.39 2.80 -2.05
CA GLY A 68 13.39 2.93 -3.12
C GLY A 68 13.75 4.35 -3.55
N TRP A 69 12.99 5.36 -3.14
CA TRP A 69 13.35 6.77 -3.31
C TRP A 69 13.88 7.40 -2.03
N TYR A 70 14.67 8.46 -2.19
CA TYR A 70 15.25 9.20 -1.07
C TYR A 70 14.19 10.01 -0.32
N ARG A 71 14.34 10.07 1.01
CA ARG A 71 13.42 10.78 1.91
C ARG A 71 14.18 11.39 3.09
N ASP A 72 13.89 12.66 3.38
CA ASP A 72 14.39 13.36 4.57
C ASP A 72 13.51 13.17 5.81
N SER A 73 12.28 12.67 5.63
CA SER A 73 11.28 12.53 6.70
C SER A 73 10.45 11.26 6.56
N PRO A 74 10.03 10.63 7.67
CA PRO A 74 9.08 9.51 7.63
C PRO A 74 7.66 9.95 7.28
N THR A 75 7.29 11.22 7.47
CA THR A 75 5.94 11.71 7.17
C THR A 75 5.66 11.68 5.66
N LEU A 76 4.50 11.19 5.27
CA LEU A 76 4.00 11.18 3.89
C LEU A 76 3.90 12.62 3.36
N THR A 77 4.48 12.85 2.19
CA THR A 77 4.51 14.14 1.49
C THR A 77 3.90 14.04 0.09
N ASP A 78 3.65 15.18 -0.55
CA ASP A 78 3.17 15.21 -1.94
C ASP A 78 4.15 14.57 -2.94
N VAL A 79 5.46 14.60 -2.63
CA VAL A 79 6.49 13.93 -3.44
C VAL A 79 6.31 12.41 -3.36
N ASP A 80 6.04 11.87 -2.17
CA ASP A 80 5.77 10.44 -1.99
C ASP A 80 4.51 10.02 -2.74
N VAL A 81 3.45 10.84 -2.70
CA VAL A 81 2.20 10.56 -3.44
C VAL A 81 2.47 10.49 -4.95
N LYS A 82 3.33 11.37 -5.50
CA LYS A 82 3.72 11.30 -6.91
C LYS A 82 4.44 9.99 -7.26
N TYR A 83 5.38 9.55 -6.41
CA TYR A 83 6.06 8.27 -6.64
C TYR A 83 5.13 7.06 -6.48
N LEU A 84 4.20 7.10 -5.53
CA LEU A 84 3.18 6.06 -5.38
C LEU A 84 2.26 6.00 -6.60
N LEU A 85 1.81 7.14 -7.12
CA LEU A 85 1.00 7.18 -8.34
C LEU A 85 1.76 6.65 -9.55
N LEU A 86 3.03 7.02 -9.71
CA LEU A 86 3.90 6.48 -10.77
C LEU A 86 4.06 4.96 -10.66
N TYR A 87 4.14 4.43 -9.43
CA TYR A 87 4.21 2.98 -9.20
C TYR A 87 2.91 2.25 -9.55
N PHE A 88 1.77 2.93 -9.53
CA PHE A 88 0.46 2.36 -9.86
C PHE A 88 0.13 2.37 -11.37
N GLU A 89 0.90 3.11 -12.18
CA GLU A 89 0.78 3.12 -13.65
C GLU A 89 1.38 1.86 -14.28
#